data_AF-A0A1G7CNL4-F1
#
_entry.id   AF-A0A1G7CNL4-F1
#
_cell.length_a   1.000
_cell.length_b   1.000
_cell.length_c   1.000
_cell.angle_alpha   90.00
_cell.angle_beta   90.00
_cell.angle_gamma   90.00
#
_symmetry.space_group_name_H-M   'P 1'
#
loop_
_entity.id
_entity.type
_entity.pdbx_description
1 polymer ?
#
loop_
_entity_poly.entity_id
_entity_poly.type
_entity_poly.pdbx_seq_one_letter_code
_entity_poly.pdbx_strand_id
1 'polypeptide(L)'
;MDAALKRIAIITILLVGLVVNLAKGQVYNLKSFKGDDIQIKLLLDKGILSIRFLKDTVCFRNVDNLKIMKVLNNNFLMIVYDARAGSGMHMVRTLILSANNNKICQSLNVTSFFKDEFLDFSKPHLTSPIEVEVKTVYNADLSLTGNNNQNYKLNGKVHGERKSVHEPKINYNYNDAASLHFDRNQNIFYNSHESIAQYFTIFDPKTQKEIKQYIKGTFPIAKLGRYKYYYIKNEWYERYDNDLSKYSFVGAPLP
;
A
#
# COMPACT_ATOMS: atom_id res chain seq x y z
N MET A 1 -29.62 -10.08 -45.28
CA MET A 1 -29.28 -9.54 -43.94
C MET A 1 -28.01 -8.73 -44.09
N ASP A 2 -28.15 -7.41 -43.98
CA ASP A 2 -27.21 -6.42 -44.48
C ASP A 2 -25.83 -6.47 -43.78
N ALA A 3 -24.75 -6.27 -44.53
CA ALA A 3 -23.38 -6.37 -44.02
C ALA A 3 -23.10 -5.35 -42.91
N ALA A 4 -23.81 -4.22 -42.91
CA ALA A 4 -23.78 -3.20 -41.87
C ALA A 4 -24.32 -3.72 -40.51
N LEU A 5 -25.40 -4.50 -40.52
CA LEU A 5 -26.03 -5.02 -39.31
C LEU A 5 -25.11 -6.01 -38.56
N LYS A 6 -24.39 -6.85 -39.32
CA LYS A 6 -23.39 -7.79 -38.76
C LYS A 6 -22.20 -7.06 -38.12
N ARG A 7 -21.74 -5.96 -38.73
CA ARG A 7 -20.62 -5.16 -38.20
C ARG A 7 -21.00 -4.44 -36.92
N ILE A 8 -22.21 -3.87 -36.86
CA ILE A 8 -22.72 -3.21 -35.65
C ILE A 8 -22.84 -4.23 -34.50
N ALA A 9 -23.40 -5.42 -34.75
CA ALA A 9 -23.51 -6.46 -33.73
C ALA A 9 -22.16 -6.91 -33.17
N ILE A 10 -21.14 -7.08 -34.03
CA ILE A 10 -19.78 -7.45 -33.60
C ILE A 10 -19.14 -6.34 -32.76
N ILE A 11 -19.29 -5.07 -33.17
CA ILE A 11 -18.77 -3.91 -32.43
C ILE A 11 -19.44 -3.79 -31.07
N THR A 12 -20.76 -3.99 -30.98
CA THR A 12 -21.49 -3.95 -29.71
C THR A 12 -21.09 -5.08 -28.77
N ILE A 13 -20.88 -6.30 -29.27
CA ILE A 13 -20.40 -7.43 -28.46
C ILE A 13 -18.96 -7.17 -27.95
N LEU A 14 -18.08 -6.60 -28.79
CA LEU A 14 -16.73 -6.21 -28.40
C LEU A 14 -16.73 -5.11 -27.34
N LEU A 15 -17.57 -4.08 -27.50
CA LEU A 15 -17.72 -2.99 -26.53
C LEU A 15 -18.32 -3.47 -25.21
N VAL A 16 -19.33 -4.35 -25.23
CA VAL A 16 -19.88 -4.96 -24.01
C VAL A 16 -18.83 -5.86 -23.34
N GLY A 17 -18.04 -6.63 -24.11
CA GLY A 17 -16.94 -7.44 -23.57
C GLY A 17 -15.82 -6.60 -22.93
N LEU A 18 -15.52 -5.42 -23.49
CA LEU A 18 -14.57 -4.46 -22.93
C LEU A 18 -15.10 -3.79 -21.66
N VAL A 19 -16.37 -3.36 -21.65
CA VAL A 19 -16.98 -2.70 -20.48
C VAL A 19 -17.21 -3.68 -19.32
N VAL A 20 -17.52 -4.96 -19.60
CA VAL A 20 -17.69 -5.99 -18.55
C VAL A 20 -16.36 -6.40 -17.91
N ASN A 21 -15.24 -6.27 -18.62
CA ASN A 21 -13.91 -6.54 -18.05
C ASN A 21 -13.38 -5.42 -17.16
N LEU A 22 -13.78 -4.16 -17.38
CA LEU A 22 -13.44 -3.05 -16.49
C LEU A 22 -14.08 -3.19 -15.08
N ALA A 23 -15.12 -4.02 -14.93
CA ALA A 23 -15.85 -4.22 -13.68
C ALA A 23 -15.39 -5.44 -12.84
N LYS A 24 -14.44 -6.27 -13.32
CA LYS A 24 -14.23 -7.63 -12.73
C LYS A 24 -12.79 -7.93 -12.28
N GLY A 25 -12.17 -7.01 -11.55
CA GLY A 25 -10.94 -7.29 -10.81
C GLY A 25 -9.70 -7.54 -11.67
N GLN A 26 -8.54 -7.34 -11.09
CA GLN A 26 -7.25 -7.46 -11.78
C GLN A 26 -6.53 -8.72 -11.32
N VAL A 27 -5.80 -9.36 -12.22
CA VAL A 27 -5.13 -10.63 -11.96
C VAL A 27 -3.64 -10.49 -12.23
N TYR A 28 -2.82 -10.94 -11.28
CA TYR A 28 -1.36 -10.85 -11.32
C TYR A 28 -0.76 -12.23 -11.15
N ASN A 29 0.15 -12.60 -12.05
CA ASN A 29 0.89 -13.86 -11.97
C ASN A 29 2.23 -13.60 -11.28
N LEU A 30 2.52 -14.40 -10.25
CA LEU A 30 3.74 -14.41 -9.47
C LEU A 30 4.25 -15.86 -9.35
N LYS A 31 5.36 -16.04 -8.66
CA LYS A 31 5.91 -17.32 -8.21
C LYS A 31 6.00 -17.34 -6.70
N SER A 32 5.67 -18.49 -6.11
CA SER A 32 5.96 -18.79 -4.72
C SER A 32 7.48 -18.79 -4.50
N PHE A 33 7.94 -18.66 -3.25
CA PHE A 33 9.37 -18.84 -2.95
C PHE A 33 9.86 -20.29 -3.16
N LYS A 34 8.93 -21.24 -3.38
CA LYS A 34 9.22 -22.63 -3.77
C LYS A 34 9.22 -22.82 -5.29
N GLY A 35 8.81 -21.81 -6.06
CA GLY A 35 8.81 -21.81 -7.51
C GLY A 35 7.45 -22.08 -8.17
N ASP A 36 6.40 -22.36 -7.39
CA ASP A 36 5.06 -22.62 -7.90
C ASP A 36 4.46 -21.36 -8.53
N ASP A 37 3.74 -21.51 -9.65
CA ASP A 37 3.01 -20.39 -10.23
C ASP A 37 1.82 -20.00 -9.35
N ILE A 38 1.71 -18.70 -9.09
CA ILE A 38 0.73 -18.09 -8.20
C ILE A 38 -0.08 -17.08 -8.98
N GLN A 39 -1.39 -17.06 -8.72
CA GLN A 39 -2.28 -16.05 -9.24
C GLN A 39 -2.91 -15.27 -8.08
N ILE A 40 -2.61 -13.97 -8.01
CA ILE A 40 -3.23 -13.03 -7.07
C ILE A 40 -4.32 -12.26 -7.80
N LYS A 41 -5.53 -12.26 -7.25
CA LYS A 41 -6.67 -11.50 -7.77
C LYS A 41 -6.98 -10.31 -6.85
N LEU A 42 -7.09 -9.12 -7.42
CA LEU A 42 -7.51 -7.90 -6.76
C LEU A 42 -8.94 -7.56 -7.15
N LEU A 43 -9.76 -7.18 -6.18
CA LEU A 43 -11.12 -6.69 -6.39
C LEU A 43 -11.36 -5.51 -5.46
N LEU A 44 -11.63 -4.33 -6.01
CA LEU A 44 -12.09 -3.18 -5.25
C LEU A 44 -13.61 -3.06 -5.39
N ASP A 45 -14.34 -3.20 -4.27
CA ASP A 45 -15.79 -3.02 -4.24
C ASP A 45 -16.19 -2.23 -2.99
N LYS A 46 -17.00 -1.18 -3.17
CA LYS A 46 -17.55 -0.33 -2.08
C LYS A 46 -16.51 0.09 -1.04
N GLY A 47 -15.34 0.54 -1.50
CA GLY A 47 -14.26 0.99 -0.63
C GLY A 47 -13.49 -0.12 0.10
N ILE A 48 -13.69 -1.38 -0.30
CA ILE A 48 -12.98 -2.55 0.23
C ILE A 48 -12.13 -3.17 -0.88
N LEU A 49 -10.81 -3.09 -0.75
CA LEU A 49 -9.89 -3.85 -1.58
C LEU A 49 -9.76 -5.26 -1.01
N SER A 50 -10.21 -6.25 -1.78
CA SER A 50 -10.03 -7.66 -1.51
C SER A 50 -8.92 -8.24 -2.38
N ILE A 51 -7.99 -8.94 -1.74
CA ILE A 51 -6.84 -9.58 -2.37
C ILE A 51 -6.98 -11.08 -2.13
N ARG A 52 -6.97 -11.88 -3.19
CA ARG A 52 -7.24 -13.32 -3.12
C ARG A 52 -6.10 -14.14 -3.72
N PHE A 53 -5.83 -15.25 -3.07
CA PHE A 53 -4.97 -16.31 -3.57
C PHE A 53 -5.52 -17.65 -3.06
N LEU A 54 -5.99 -18.50 -3.97
CA LEU A 54 -6.71 -19.74 -3.63
C LEU A 54 -7.87 -19.46 -2.66
N LYS A 55 -7.83 -20.05 -1.46
CA LYS A 55 -8.83 -19.87 -0.40
C LYS A 55 -8.50 -18.72 0.55
N ASP A 56 -7.31 -18.13 0.44
CA ASP A 56 -6.88 -17.04 1.31
C ASP A 56 -7.34 -15.69 0.76
N THR A 57 -7.88 -14.84 1.64
CA THR A 57 -8.42 -13.53 1.28
C THR A 57 -8.07 -12.51 2.36
N VAL A 58 -7.33 -11.48 1.96
CA VAL A 58 -7.00 -10.33 2.80
C VAL A 58 -7.76 -9.12 2.28
N CYS A 59 -8.41 -8.39 3.19
CA CYS A 59 -9.22 -7.22 2.86
C CYS A 59 -8.66 -5.95 3.52
N PHE A 60 -8.78 -4.84 2.80
CA PHE A 60 -8.42 -3.50 3.25
C PHE A 60 -9.64 -2.60 3.10
N ARG A 61 -10.03 -1.92 4.18
CA ARG A 61 -11.16 -0.97 4.17
C ARG A 61 -10.70 0.44 3.84
N ASN A 62 -11.69 1.27 3.50
CA ASN A 62 -11.53 2.70 3.22
C ASN A 62 -10.54 2.96 2.08
N VAL A 63 -10.49 2.06 1.09
CA VAL A 63 -9.68 2.21 -0.12
C VAL A 63 -10.51 3.02 -1.12
N ASP A 64 -10.05 4.21 -1.45
CA ASP A 64 -10.75 5.10 -2.38
C ASP A 64 -10.41 4.76 -3.83
N ASN A 65 -9.11 4.66 -4.13
CA ASN A 65 -8.63 4.39 -5.47
C ASN A 65 -7.35 3.55 -5.48
N LEU A 66 -7.15 2.73 -6.52
CA LEU A 66 -5.89 2.05 -6.79
C LEU A 66 -5.03 2.90 -7.73
N LYS A 67 -3.86 3.34 -7.26
CA LYS A 67 -2.95 4.20 -8.03
C LYS A 67 -1.96 3.41 -8.87
N ILE A 68 -1.28 2.45 -8.25
CA ILE A 68 -0.23 1.67 -8.90
C ILE A 68 -0.40 0.22 -8.52
N MET A 69 -0.38 -0.66 -9.52
CA MET A 69 -0.20 -2.09 -9.31
C MET A 69 0.96 -2.54 -10.20
N LYS A 70 2.03 -3.01 -9.57
CA LYS A 70 3.27 -3.34 -10.28
C LYS A 70 3.88 -4.62 -9.74
N VAL A 71 4.09 -5.59 -10.62
CA VAL A 71 4.95 -6.74 -10.33
C VAL A 71 6.39 -6.22 -10.20
N LEU A 72 6.95 -6.28 -9.00
CA LEU A 72 8.31 -5.79 -8.73
C LEU A 72 9.36 -6.76 -9.26
N ASN A 73 9.06 -8.06 -9.14
CA ASN A 73 9.78 -9.18 -9.74
C ASN A 73 8.86 -10.40 -9.73
N ASN A 74 9.39 -11.58 -10.04
CA ASN A 74 8.59 -12.80 -10.07
C ASN A 74 7.93 -13.17 -8.73
N ASN A 75 8.38 -12.68 -7.57
CA ASN A 75 7.83 -13.06 -6.26
C ASN A 75 6.96 -11.99 -5.60
N PHE A 76 7.10 -10.72 -5.98
CA PHE A 76 6.47 -9.60 -5.28
C PHE A 76 5.56 -8.75 -6.17
N LEU A 77 4.40 -8.39 -5.62
CA LEU A 77 3.47 -7.42 -6.19
C LEU A 77 3.40 -6.19 -5.28
N MET A 78 3.62 -5.00 -5.83
CA MET A 78 3.38 -3.73 -5.17
C MET A 78 2.00 -3.19 -5.54
N ILE A 79 1.25 -2.76 -4.53
CA ILE A 79 -0.04 -2.10 -4.68
C ILE A 79 0.03 -0.78 -3.92
N VAL A 80 -0.14 0.32 -4.63
CA VAL A 80 -0.26 1.67 -4.06
C VAL A 80 -1.70 2.11 -4.21
N TYR A 81 -2.34 2.51 -3.12
CA TYR A 81 -3.74 2.90 -3.11
C TYR A 81 -4.01 4.07 -2.18
N ASP A 82 -5.02 4.86 -2.52
CA ASP A 82 -5.52 5.93 -1.70
C ASP A 82 -6.41 5.38 -0.61
N ALA A 83 -6.20 5.87 0.61
CA ALA A 83 -7.03 5.52 1.75
C ALA A 83 -7.64 6.79 2.32
N ARG A 84 -8.89 6.70 2.78
CA ARG A 84 -9.60 7.85 3.35
C ARG A 84 -8.83 8.40 4.56
N ALA A 85 -8.43 9.66 4.49
CA ALA A 85 -7.89 10.42 5.61
C ALA A 85 -8.90 11.47 6.09
N GLY A 86 -8.56 12.20 7.15
CA GLY A 86 -9.34 13.38 7.59
C GLY A 86 -9.36 14.49 6.54
N SER A 87 -10.24 15.47 6.73
CA SER A 87 -10.38 16.62 5.81
C SER A 87 -9.04 17.33 5.56
N GLY A 88 -8.74 17.67 4.31
CA GLY A 88 -7.51 18.37 3.92
C GLY A 88 -6.23 17.52 3.97
N MET A 89 -6.36 16.21 4.24
CA MET A 89 -5.24 15.28 4.15
C MET A 89 -5.51 14.21 3.12
N HIS A 90 -4.44 13.82 2.43
CA HIS A 90 -4.42 12.74 1.47
C HIS A 90 -3.50 11.64 1.99
N MET A 91 -4.02 10.43 2.17
CA MET A 91 -3.27 9.28 2.66
C MET A 91 -3.10 8.24 1.55
N VAL A 92 -1.85 7.84 1.32
CA VAL A 92 -1.50 6.78 0.37
C VAL A 92 -0.93 5.61 1.16
N ARG A 93 -1.30 4.38 0.79
CA ARG A 93 -0.69 3.18 1.35
C ARG A 93 0.05 2.43 0.26
N THR A 94 1.24 1.94 0.61
CA THR A 94 2.05 1.06 -0.24
C THR A 94 2.12 -0.31 0.41
N LEU A 95 1.49 -1.29 -0.24
CA LEU A 95 1.45 -2.68 0.16
C LEU A 95 2.35 -3.51 -0.77
N ILE A 96 3.33 -4.20 -0.18
CA ILE A 96 4.12 -5.22 -0.87
C ILE A 96 3.59 -6.59 -0.48
N LEU A 97 3.17 -7.36 -1.47
CA LEU A 97 2.67 -8.71 -1.31
C LEU A 97 3.66 -9.72 -1.85
N SER A 98 3.72 -10.86 -1.18
CA SER A 98 4.15 -12.13 -1.74
C SER A 98 3.10 -13.18 -1.40
N ALA A 99 3.30 -14.40 -1.86
CA ALA A 99 2.48 -15.52 -1.44
C ALA A 99 3.34 -16.78 -1.27
N ASN A 100 3.05 -17.53 -0.22
CA ASN A 100 3.80 -18.72 0.14
C ASN A 100 2.89 -19.68 0.91
N ASN A 101 3.08 -20.99 0.72
CA ASN A 101 2.30 -22.03 1.41
C ASN A 101 0.78 -21.81 1.35
N ASN A 102 0.24 -21.51 0.16
CA ASN A 102 -1.19 -21.25 -0.07
C ASN A 102 -1.76 -20.05 0.72
N LYS A 103 -0.91 -19.12 1.17
CA LYS A 103 -1.29 -17.92 1.89
C LYS A 103 -0.70 -16.66 1.26
N ILE A 104 -1.45 -15.57 1.35
CA ILE A 104 -1.01 -14.22 1.05
C ILE A 104 -0.12 -13.77 2.20
N CYS A 105 1.07 -13.30 1.86
CA CYS A 105 1.99 -12.68 2.81
C CYS A 105 2.01 -11.18 2.54
N GLN A 106 1.58 -10.38 3.53
CA GLN A 106 1.82 -8.94 3.51
C GLN A 106 3.29 -8.71 3.86
N SER A 107 4.15 -8.68 2.85
CA SER A 107 5.59 -8.56 3.05
C SER A 107 5.97 -7.18 3.60
N LEU A 108 5.21 -6.14 3.29
CA LEU A 108 5.32 -4.83 3.93
C LEU A 108 4.03 -4.04 3.71
N ASN A 109 3.58 -3.25 4.68
CA ASN A 109 2.52 -2.28 4.49
C ASN A 109 2.88 -0.99 5.22
N VAL A 110 2.91 0.13 4.49
CA VAL A 110 3.32 1.44 5.01
C VAL A 110 2.40 2.53 4.50
N THR A 111 2.26 3.58 5.29
CA THR A 111 1.44 4.76 4.98
C THR A 111 2.33 5.91 4.52
N SER A 112 1.84 6.78 3.65
CA SER A 112 2.40 8.09 3.31
C SER A 112 1.31 9.15 3.44
N PHE A 113 1.68 10.34 3.92
CA PHE A 113 0.76 11.44 4.22
C PHE A 113 1.10 12.67 3.39
N PHE A 114 0.07 13.24 2.79
CA PHE A 114 0.12 14.45 1.99
C PHE A 114 -0.97 15.39 2.52
N LYS A 115 -0.73 16.69 2.44
CA LYS A 115 -1.70 17.71 2.79
C LYS A 115 -2.03 18.47 1.52
N ASP A 116 -3.31 18.47 1.17
CA ASP A 116 -3.82 19.34 0.12
C ASP A 116 -3.98 20.73 0.74
N GLU A 117 -3.68 21.79 -0.02
CA GLU A 117 -3.62 23.21 0.39
C GLU A 117 -2.23 23.70 0.84
N PHE A 118 -1.37 23.99 -0.13
CA PHE A 118 -0.38 25.07 -0.01
C PHE A 118 -0.60 26.09 -1.14
N LEU A 119 -0.80 27.35 -0.76
CA LEU A 119 -0.81 28.49 -1.69
C LEU A 119 0.63 29.01 -1.77
N ASP A 120 1.24 28.92 -2.94
CA ASP A 120 2.57 29.50 -3.17
C ASP A 120 2.47 31.01 -3.42
N PHE A 121 2.66 31.80 -2.36
CA PHE A 121 2.65 33.27 -2.41
C PHE A 121 3.97 33.87 -2.91
N SER A 122 4.97 33.07 -3.30
CA SER A 122 6.25 33.58 -3.79
C SER A 122 6.18 34.12 -5.23
N LYS A 123 5.09 33.86 -5.96
CA LYS A 123 4.84 34.40 -7.31
C LYS A 123 4.03 35.71 -7.23
N PRO A 124 4.47 36.82 -7.84
CA PRO A 124 3.66 38.04 -7.94
C PRO A 124 2.42 37.76 -8.81
N HIS A 125 1.24 37.77 -8.17
CA HIS A 125 -0.03 37.46 -8.79
C HIS A 125 -0.56 38.65 -9.59
N LEU A 126 -0.37 38.65 -10.92
CA LEU A 126 -0.97 39.66 -11.78
C LEU A 126 -1.98 39.12 -12.81
N THR A 127 -2.04 37.82 -13.12
CA THR A 127 -2.91 37.34 -14.22
C THR A 127 -3.41 35.88 -14.18
N SER A 128 -3.14 35.04 -13.17
CA SER A 128 -3.54 33.61 -13.21
C SER A 128 -4.08 33.10 -11.86
N PRO A 129 -5.08 32.19 -11.82
CA PRO A 129 -5.54 31.58 -10.58
C PRO A 129 -4.39 30.87 -9.85
N ILE A 130 -4.38 30.95 -8.53
CA ILE A 130 -3.33 30.39 -7.67
C ILE A 130 -3.26 28.88 -7.91
N GLU A 131 -2.11 28.38 -8.38
CA GLU A 131 -1.85 26.94 -8.45
C GLU A 131 -1.78 26.40 -7.02
N VAL A 132 -2.75 25.59 -6.64
CA VAL A 132 -2.76 24.87 -5.36
C VAL A 132 -1.79 23.70 -5.48
N GLU A 133 -0.66 23.76 -4.79
CA GLU A 133 0.31 22.65 -4.78
C GLU A 133 0.14 21.75 -3.55
N VAL A 134 0.30 20.44 -3.75
CA VAL A 134 0.19 19.42 -2.69
C VAL A 134 1.46 19.39 -1.85
N LYS A 135 1.35 19.64 -0.54
CA LYS A 135 2.48 19.54 0.39
C LYS A 135 2.63 18.10 0.85
N THR A 136 3.71 17.42 0.46
CA THR A 136 4.07 16.14 1.10
C THR A 136 4.37 16.41 2.58
N VAL A 137 3.74 15.66 3.49
CA VAL A 137 4.04 15.70 4.94
C VAL A 137 5.02 14.59 5.30
N TYR A 138 4.83 13.42 4.68
CA TYR A 138 5.70 12.27 4.79
C TYR A 138 5.46 11.35 3.59
N ASN A 139 6.51 10.93 2.91
CA ASN A 139 6.41 9.97 1.83
C ASN A 139 7.53 8.94 1.94
N ALA A 140 7.17 7.69 1.69
CA ALA A 140 8.07 6.56 1.60
C ALA A 140 7.97 5.93 0.22
N ASP A 141 8.93 6.27 -0.66
CA ASP A 141 9.05 5.67 -1.98
C ASP A 141 9.94 4.43 -1.90
N LEU A 142 9.41 3.28 -2.31
CA LEU A 142 10.02 1.97 -2.13
C LEU A 142 10.49 1.40 -3.46
N SER A 143 11.74 0.91 -3.48
CA SER A 143 12.31 0.20 -4.61
C SER A 143 12.90 -1.13 -4.18
N LEU A 144 12.63 -2.19 -4.95
CA LEU A 144 13.18 -3.51 -4.70
C LEU A 144 14.53 -3.68 -5.40
N THR A 145 15.49 -4.24 -4.67
CA THR A 145 16.79 -4.68 -5.18
C THR A 145 17.05 -6.12 -4.71
N GLY A 146 18.04 -6.76 -5.32
CA GLY A 146 18.27 -8.20 -5.17
C GLY A 146 17.45 -9.01 -6.17
N ASN A 147 17.93 -10.22 -6.44
CA ASN A 147 17.42 -11.08 -7.52
C ASN A 147 16.96 -12.45 -7.01
N ASN A 148 17.11 -12.75 -5.71
CA ASN A 148 16.67 -14.00 -5.12
C ASN A 148 16.28 -13.84 -3.64
N ASN A 149 15.68 -14.90 -3.09
CA ASN A 149 15.17 -14.96 -1.72
C ASN A 149 16.24 -14.80 -0.62
N GLN A 150 17.53 -14.83 -0.97
CA GLN A 150 18.63 -14.62 -0.01
C GLN A 150 19.09 -13.16 0.06
N ASN A 151 18.80 -12.35 -0.97
CA ASN A 151 19.36 -11.01 -1.12
C ASN A 151 18.34 -9.90 -1.40
N TYR A 152 17.04 -10.21 -1.37
CA TYR A 152 16.01 -9.19 -1.52
C TYR A 152 16.13 -8.10 -0.45
N LYS A 153 16.14 -6.85 -0.92
CA LYS A 153 16.15 -5.65 -0.09
C LYS A 153 15.19 -4.62 -0.66
N LEU A 154 14.39 -4.01 0.21
CA LEU A 154 13.63 -2.80 -0.13
C LEU A 154 14.41 -1.58 0.31
N ASN A 155 14.73 -0.70 -0.64
CA ASN A 155 15.31 0.61 -0.37
C ASN A 155 14.17 1.63 -0.38
N GLY A 156 13.97 2.28 0.77
CA GLY A 156 13.03 3.37 0.94
C GLY A 156 13.74 4.72 0.85
N LYS A 157 13.31 5.58 -0.08
CA LYS A 157 13.59 7.01 -0.03
C LYS A 157 12.48 7.65 0.80
N VAL A 158 12.87 8.22 1.93
CA VAL A 158 11.94 8.73 2.93
C VAL A 158 12.14 10.22 3.06
N HIS A 159 11.13 11.00 2.70
CA HIS A 159 11.21 12.45 2.86
C HIS A 159 10.04 12.96 3.69
N GLY A 160 10.36 13.92 4.56
CA GLY A 160 9.39 14.61 5.40
C GLY A 160 8.67 15.72 4.66
N GLU A 161 8.22 16.68 5.46
CA GLU A 161 7.49 17.84 4.97
C GLU A 161 8.31 18.66 3.97
N ARG A 162 7.71 18.99 2.82
CA ARG A 162 8.30 19.86 1.80
C ARG A 162 8.22 21.34 2.26
N LYS A 163 9.33 22.07 2.27
CA LYS A 163 9.50 23.45 2.78
C LYS A 163 9.31 24.51 1.69
N SER A 164 9.84 24.31 0.48
CA SER A 164 9.81 25.27 -0.64
C SER A 164 10.08 24.62 -2.01
N VAL A 165 9.21 24.82 -3.00
CA VAL A 165 9.34 24.22 -4.35
C VAL A 165 10.63 24.59 -5.06
N HIS A 166 11.15 25.79 -4.81
CA HIS A 166 12.24 26.41 -5.58
C HIS A 166 13.64 25.82 -5.33
N GLU A 167 13.85 25.11 -4.21
CA GLU A 167 15.17 24.58 -3.85
C GLU A 167 15.13 23.08 -3.49
N PRO A 168 15.04 22.16 -4.48
CA PRO A 168 14.74 20.75 -4.25
C PRO A 168 15.74 19.99 -3.36
N LYS A 169 16.99 20.44 -3.24
CA LYS A 169 18.04 19.75 -2.46
C LYS A 169 17.96 19.98 -0.96
N ILE A 170 17.39 21.11 -0.50
CA ILE A 170 17.20 21.45 0.94
C ILE A 170 15.73 21.50 1.34
N ASN A 171 14.87 20.99 0.45
CA ASN A 171 13.42 21.19 0.48
C ASN A 171 12.70 20.40 1.55
N TYR A 172 13.31 19.42 2.19
CA TYR A 172 12.57 18.55 3.12
C TYR A 172 13.05 18.78 4.55
N ASN A 173 12.13 18.73 5.51
CA ASN A 173 12.48 18.73 6.95
C ASN A 173 13.48 17.62 7.28
N TYR A 174 13.37 16.48 6.58
CA TYR A 174 14.35 15.40 6.54
C TYR A 174 14.27 14.67 5.21
N ASN A 175 15.39 14.10 4.77
CA ASN A 175 15.51 13.30 3.56
C ASN A 175 16.45 12.13 3.88
N ASP A 176 15.84 11.03 4.26
CA ASP A 176 16.52 9.84 4.75
C ASP A 176 16.41 8.70 3.74
N ALA A 177 17.36 7.76 3.82
CA ALA A 177 17.27 6.49 3.15
C ALA A 177 17.17 5.37 4.19
N ALA A 178 16.32 4.39 3.94
CA ALA A 178 16.20 3.19 4.76
C ALA A 178 16.36 1.95 3.87
N SER A 179 17.07 0.94 4.37
CA SER A 179 17.18 -0.37 3.72
C SER A 179 16.52 -1.41 4.62
N LEU A 180 15.58 -2.18 4.07
CA LEU A 180 14.88 -3.25 4.75
C LEU A 180 15.30 -4.59 4.14
N HIS A 181 15.65 -5.53 4.99
CA HIS A 181 16.02 -6.88 4.63
C HIS A 181 14.79 -7.79 4.59
N PHE A 182 14.78 -8.73 3.65
CA PHE A 182 13.73 -9.74 3.58
C PHE A 182 13.99 -10.90 4.55
N ASP A 183 13.08 -11.14 5.49
CA ASP A 183 13.00 -12.37 6.27
C ASP A 183 12.23 -13.44 5.48
N ARG A 184 12.91 -14.48 5.03
CA ARG A 184 12.28 -15.61 4.32
C ARG A 184 11.38 -16.49 5.19
N ASN A 185 11.62 -16.52 6.51
CA ASN A 185 10.86 -17.36 7.42
C ASN A 185 9.48 -16.75 7.67
N GLN A 186 9.44 -15.43 7.84
CA GLN A 186 8.22 -14.65 8.05
C GLN A 186 7.63 -14.07 6.75
N ASN A 187 8.40 -14.06 5.66
CA ASN A 187 8.09 -13.46 4.36
C ASN A 187 7.81 -11.94 4.45
N ILE A 188 8.61 -11.22 5.26
CA ILE A 188 8.46 -9.78 5.52
C ILE A 188 9.73 -8.98 5.25
N PHE A 189 9.59 -7.69 4.97
CA PHE A 189 10.69 -6.73 4.95
C PHE A 189 10.75 -5.95 6.25
N TYR A 190 11.91 -5.91 6.89
CA TYR A 190 12.13 -5.22 8.16
C TYR A 190 13.58 -4.71 8.24
N ASN A 191 13.87 -3.79 9.15
CA ASN A 191 15.25 -3.29 9.35
C ASN A 191 15.72 -3.26 10.81
N SER A 192 14.84 -3.58 11.75
CA SER A 192 15.22 -3.69 13.16
C SER A 192 14.21 -4.54 13.94
N HIS A 193 14.56 -4.87 15.18
CA HIS A 193 13.65 -5.48 16.14
C HIS A 193 13.51 -4.54 17.34
N GLU A 194 12.31 -4.46 17.90
CA GLU A 194 12.06 -3.64 19.07
C GLU A 194 11.33 -4.45 20.14
N SER A 195 11.83 -4.36 21.38
CA SER A 195 11.16 -4.92 22.55
C SER A 195 10.15 -3.92 23.08
N ILE A 196 8.89 -4.34 23.20
CA ILE A 196 7.79 -3.55 23.76
C ILE A 196 7.16 -4.30 24.93
N ALA A 197 6.69 -3.56 25.93
CA ALA A 197 6.04 -4.11 27.13
C ALA A 197 5.07 -3.05 27.71
N GLN A 198 4.02 -2.72 26.96
CA GLN A 198 3.10 -1.64 27.33
C GLN A 198 1.67 -1.88 26.80
N TYR A 199 0.72 -1.06 27.28
CA TYR A 199 -0.63 -1.02 26.73
C TYR A 199 -0.65 -0.21 25.45
N PHE A 200 -1.37 -0.71 24.44
CA PHE A 200 -1.73 0.01 23.23
C PHE A 200 -3.24 0.06 23.05
N THR A 201 -3.74 1.13 22.44
CA THR A 201 -5.08 1.14 21.84
C THR A 201 -4.95 0.58 20.42
N ILE A 202 -5.61 -0.53 20.14
CA ILE A 202 -5.53 -1.20 18.84
C ILE A 202 -6.80 -0.95 18.05
N PHE A 203 -6.70 -0.32 16.88
CA PHE A 203 -7.81 -0.20 15.94
C PHE A 203 -7.94 -1.45 15.07
N ASP A 204 -9.12 -2.07 15.05
CA ASP A 204 -9.45 -3.22 14.21
C ASP A 204 -10.33 -2.80 13.01
N PRO A 205 -9.82 -2.89 11.77
CA PRO A 205 -10.57 -2.48 10.58
C PRO A 205 -11.75 -3.41 10.27
N LYS A 206 -11.78 -4.65 10.78
CA LYS A 206 -12.91 -5.56 10.57
C LYS A 206 -14.16 -5.05 11.28
N THR A 207 -14.00 -4.70 12.56
CA THR A 207 -15.08 -4.29 13.47
C THR A 207 -15.24 -2.78 13.57
N GLN A 208 -14.25 -2.01 13.11
CA GLN A 208 -14.14 -0.56 13.27
C GLN A 208 -14.18 -0.12 14.74
N LYS A 209 -13.52 -0.89 15.61
CA LYS A 209 -13.46 -0.62 17.04
C LYS A 209 -12.03 -0.54 17.53
N GLU A 210 -11.85 0.21 18.60
CA GLU A 210 -10.60 0.29 19.33
C GLU A 210 -10.66 -0.61 20.57
N ILE A 211 -9.56 -1.33 20.83
CA ILE A 211 -9.43 -2.22 21.98
C ILE A 211 -8.10 -1.94 22.66
N LYS A 212 -8.14 -1.67 23.97
CA LYS A 212 -6.92 -1.54 24.77
C LYS A 212 -6.36 -2.92 25.06
N GLN A 213 -5.10 -3.16 24.68
CA GLN A 213 -4.44 -4.45 24.87
C GLN A 213 -3.00 -4.26 25.35
N TYR A 214 -2.56 -5.07 26.32
CA TYR A 214 -1.15 -5.15 26.70
C TYR A 214 -0.39 -6.00 25.69
N ILE A 215 0.70 -5.47 25.15
CA ILE A 215 1.60 -6.18 24.24
C ILE A 215 2.98 -6.27 24.87
N LYS A 216 3.50 -7.49 24.97
CA LYS A 216 4.85 -7.78 25.43
C LYS A 216 5.56 -8.72 24.46
N GLY A 217 6.78 -8.37 24.07
CA GLY A 217 7.61 -9.20 23.19
C GLY A 217 8.62 -8.37 22.41
N THR A 218 9.43 -9.06 21.61
CA THR A 218 10.33 -8.44 20.62
C THR A 218 9.79 -8.71 19.24
N PHE A 219 9.57 -7.65 18.46
CA PHE A 219 8.89 -7.74 17.16
C PHE A 219 9.75 -7.15 16.04
N PRO A 220 9.71 -7.72 14.83
CA PRO A 220 10.27 -7.09 13.65
C PRO A 220 9.58 -5.75 13.39
N ILE A 221 10.36 -4.74 13.03
CA ILE A 221 9.86 -3.43 12.65
C ILE A 221 10.45 -2.95 11.32
N ALA A 222 9.62 -2.29 10.55
CA ALA A 222 10.04 -1.42 9.46
C ALA A 222 10.08 0.01 10.00
N LYS A 223 11.29 0.55 10.19
CA LYS A 223 11.50 1.95 10.57
C LYS A 223 11.82 2.77 9.32
N LEU A 224 10.95 3.72 8.98
CA LEU A 224 11.09 4.61 7.83
C LEU A 224 11.07 6.05 8.34
N GLY A 225 12.25 6.65 8.50
CA GLY A 225 12.40 7.94 9.17
C GLY A 225 11.88 7.87 10.62
N ARG A 226 10.91 8.74 10.95
CA ARG A 226 10.24 8.76 12.26
C ARG A 226 9.10 7.74 12.42
N TYR A 227 8.61 7.17 11.32
CA TYR A 227 7.48 6.25 11.35
C TYR A 227 7.95 4.82 11.61
N LYS A 228 7.19 4.09 12.42
CA LYS A 228 7.45 2.69 12.76
C LYS A 228 6.24 1.84 12.42
N TYR A 229 6.49 0.75 11.73
CA TYR A 229 5.49 -0.26 11.43
C TYR A 229 5.90 -1.57 12.10
N TYR A 230 5.04 -2.14 12.93
CA TYR A 230 5.30 -3.35 13.70
C TYR A 230 4.67 -4.55 13.03
N TYR A 231 5.41 -5.65 12.96
CA TYR A 231 4.87 -6.93 12.55
C TYR A 231 4.54 -7.79 13.78
N ILE A 232 3.25 -7.99 14.05
CA ILE A 232 2.77 -8.69 15.25
C ILE A 232 1.73 -9.72 14.82
N LYS A 233 1.94 -11.00 15.18
CA LYS A 233 1.00 -12.10 14.90
C LYS A 233 0.52 -12.15 13.42
N ASN A 234 1.46 -12.06 12.48
CA ASN A 234 1.23 -12.10 11.03
C ASN A 234 0.53 -10.88 10.42
N GLU A 235 0.44 -9.76 11.16
CA GLU A 235 -0.19 -8.54 10.69
C GLU A 235 0.77 -7.35 10.86
N TRP A 236 0.69 -6.40 9.92
CA TRP A 236 1.36 -5.10 10.05
C TRP A 236 0.47 -4.11 10.79
N TYR A 237 1.11 -3.33 11.66
CA TYR A 237 0.49 -2.26 12.44
C TYR A 237 1.27 -0.98 12.21
N GLU A 238 0.58 0.10 11.89
CA GLU A 238 1.14 1.44 11.98
C GLU A 238 1.14 1.90 13.44
N ARG A 239 2.28 2.39 13.94
CA ARG A 239 2.36 2.97 15.29
C ARG A 239 2.23 4.48 15.25
N TYR A 240 1.33 5.00 16.06
CA TYR A 240 1.23 6.41 16.40
C TYR A 240 1.14 6.55 17.92
N ASP A 241 2.18 7.05 18.57
CA ASP A 241 2.30 7.11 20.04
C ASP A 241 2.00 5.77 20.75
N ASN A 242 0.87 5.70 21.45
CA ASN A 242 0.36 4.53 22.17
C ASN A 242 -0.78 3.80 21.41
N ASP A 243 -0.96 4.13 20.14
CA ASP A 243 -1.95 3.52 19.27
C ASP A 243 -1.28 2.63 18.22
N LEU A 244 -1.95 1.52 17.90
CA LEU A 244 -1.57 0.60 16.83
C LEU A 244 -2.76 0.42 15.88
N SER A 245 -2.58 0.84 14.63
CA SER A 245 -3.62 0.69 13.61
C SER A 245 -3.32 -0.50 12.71
N LYS A 246 -4.21 -1.50 12.72
CA LYS A 246 -4.12 -2.62 11.77
C LYS A 246 -4.49 -2.15 10.36
N TYR A 247 -3.74 -2.63 9.37
CA TYR A 247 -4.04 -2.31 7.97
C TYR A 247 -5.19 -3.11 7.36
N SER A 248 -5.30 -4.38 7.75
CA SER A 248 -6.09 -5.38 7.05
C SER A 248 -6.93 -6.23 7.99
N PHE A 249 -7.82 -7.02 7.41
CA PHE A 249 -8.51 -8.11 8.10
C PHE A 249 -8.70 -9.30 7.16
N VAL A 250 -8.85 -10.49 7.73
CA VAL A 250 -9.20 -11.70 6.97
C VAL A 250 -10.67 -11.62 6.56
N GLY A 251 -10.91 -11.68 5.24
CA GLY A 251 -12.24 -11.68 4.65
C GLY A 251 -12.83 -13.08 4.55
N ALA A 252 -14.16 -13.19 4.49
CA ALA A 252 -14.79 -14.41 4.00
C ALA A 252 -14.52 -14.54 2.49
N PRO A 253 -14.36 -15.75 1.94
CA PRO A 253 -14.39 -15.93 0.50
C PRO A 253 -15.76 -15.42 0.02
N LEU A 254 -15.80 -14.35 -0.80
CA LEU A 254 -17.06 -14.00 -1.45
C LEU A 254 -17.36 -15.10 -2.47
N PRO A 255 -18.64 -15.51 -2.59
CA PRO A 255 -19.08 -16.55 -3.51
C PRO A 255 -18.66 -16.29 -4.96
#